data_AF-J3CR80-F1
#
_entry.id   AF-J3CR80-F1
#
_cell.length_a   1.000
_cell.length_b   1.000
_cell.length_c   1.000
_cell.angle_alpha   90.00
_cell.angle_beta   90.00
_cell.angle_gamma   90.00
#
_symmetry.space_group_name_H-M   'P 1'
#
loop_
_entity.id
_entity.type
_entity.pdbx_description
1 polymer ?
#
loop_
_entity_poly.entity_id
_entity_poly.type
_entity_poly.pdbx_seq_one_letter_code
_entity_poly.pdbx_strand_id
1 'polypeptide(L)'
;MGKTGYFTHRDFWKHDMGEGHPECPGRLDAIEDRLLLTGVGDALEHCEVPLATLEQITRAHSTAHVEYLEALNQRLVADEPAGGPDHAQVDPDTVLNRFTLLAARRAAGAAIAATDAVIAGDLENAFCSVRPPGHHACREQAMGFCFFNNVAIAARHAIEVHGIERVAIVDFDVHHGNGTENILSNDPRVLMVGFFQHPFYPYSGTEHPAPNMLNLPIPAYTRGMDVREMIEAAWMPRLEEFKPQMVFISAGFDAHREDDLGQLGLNENDFAWITGRIHDVARRHAKGRIVSMLEGGYNLDALARSVEAHIRVLADL
;
A
#
# COMPACT_ATOMS: atom_id res chain seq x y z
N MET A 1 17.45 -6.02 -18.54
CA MET A 1 16.75 -5.61 -17.32
C MET A 1 15.87 -4.44 -17.70
N GLY A 2 14.57 -4.53 -17.42
CA GLY A 2 13.70 -3.37 -17.49
C GLY A 2 13.95 -2.45 -16.30
N LYS A 3 13.30 -1.28 -16.32
CA LYS A 3 13.46 -0.26 -15.29
C LYS A 3 12.45 -0.47 -14.18
N THR A 4 12.90 -0.35 -12.93
CA THR A 4 12.01 -0.22 -11.77
C THR A 4 11.71 1.26 -11.54
N GLY A 5 10.44 1.64 -11.64
CA GLY A 5 10.01 3.01 -11.35
C GLY A 5 9.94 3.28 -9.86
N TYR A 6 10.36 4.48 -9.46
CA TYR A 6 10.26 4.98 -8.09
C TYR A 6 9.41 6.25 -8.06
N PHE A 7 8.25 6.15 -7.40
CA PHE A 7 7.28 7.24 -7.31
C PHE A 7 7.28 7.82 -5.90
N THR A 8 7.81 9.04 -5.77
CA THR A 8 7.81 9.82 -4.52
C THR A 8 7.53 11.29 -4.84
N HIS A 9 6.94 12.04 -3.91
CA HIS A 9 6.61 13.45 -4.13
C HIS A 9 6.70 14.26 -2.82
N ARG A 10 7.17 15.50 -2.92
CA ARG A 10 7.36 16.40 -1.76
C ARG A 10 6.09 16.71 -0.97
N ASP A 11 4.93 16.60 -1.59
CA ASP A 11 3.65 16.82 -0.89
C ASP A 11 3.38 15.74 0.17
N PHE A 12 3.98 14.56 0.07
CA PHE A 12 3.82 13.49 1.07
C PHE A 12 4.35 13.89 2.45
N TRP A 13 5.42 14.68 2.51
CA TRP A 13 5.99 15.21 3.76
C TRP A 13 5.09 16.22 4.46
N LYS A 14 4.12 16.81 3.75
CA LYS A 14 3.22 17.81 4.33
C LYS A 14 2.06 17.16 5.09
N HIS A 15 1.75 15.90 4.82
CA HIS A 15 0.78 15.15 5.61
C HIS A 15 1.36 14.85 6.99
N ASP A 16 0.69 15.38 8.00
CA ASP A 16 1.03 15.23 9.41
C ASP A 16 -0.25 14.99 10.23
N MET A 17 -0.14 14.13 11.24
CA MET A 17 -1.24 13.73 12.12
C MET A 17 -1.00 14.15 13.57
N GLY A 18 0.01 14.98 13.80
CA GLY A 18 0.37 15.52 15.10
C GLY A 18 1.64 14.91 15.69
N GLU A 19 2.21 15.64 16.64
CA GLU A 19 3.46 15.25 17.30
C GLU A 19 3.33 13.88 17.98
N GLY A 20 4.30 13.01 17.71
CA GLY A 20 4.35 11.66 18.28
C GLY A 20 3.50 10.61 17.56
N HIS A 21 2.77 10.99 16.50
CA HIS A 21 2.05 10.02 15.67
C HIS A 21 3.04 9.11 14.92
N PRO A 22 2.88 7.77 14.92
CA PRO A 22 3.85 6.85 14.32
C PRO A 22 3.88 6.94 12.79
N GLU A 23 2.73 7.16 12.16
CA GLU A 23 2.63 7.47 10.74
C GLU A 23 3.04 8.94 10.54
N CYS A 24 4.34 9.17 10.28
CA CYS A 24 4.97 10.48 10.26
C CYS A 24 5.86 10.69 9.03
N PRO A 25 6.18 11.95 8.64
CA PRO A 25 7.07 12.25 7.51
C PRO A 25 8.46 11.58 7.61
N GLY A 26 8.96 11.38 8.84
CA GLY A 26 10.25 10.73 9.09
C GLY A 26 10.36 9.31 8.52
N ARG A 27 9.22 8.64 8.26
CA ARG A 27 9.17 7.36 7.53
C ARG A 27 9.77 7.47 6.13
N LEU A 28 9.45 8.53 5.39
CA LEU A 28 9.98 8.75 4.05
C LEU A 28 11.43 9.23 4.12
N ASP A 29 11.78 10.09 5.09
CA ASP A 29 13.18 10.51 5.30
C ASP A 29 14.10 9.30 5.48
N ALA A 30 13.69 8.33 6.33
CA ALA A 30 14.48 7.12 6.57
C ALA A 30 14.66 6.26 5.31
N ILE A 31 13.63 6.15 4.47
CA ILE A 31 13.70 5.43 3.20
C ILE A 31 14.66 6.15 2.23
N GLU A 32 14.47 7.45 2.01
CA GLU A 32 15.29 8.24 1.09
C GLU A 32 16.77 8.24 1.52
N ASP A 33 17.05 8.46 2.81
CA ASP A 33 18.41 8.42 3.36
C ASP A 33 19.07 7.06 3.13
N ARG A 34 18.32 5.97 3.34
CA ARG A 34 18.83 4.62 3.13
C ARG A 34 19.14 4.33 1.67
N LEU A 35 18.21 4.66 0.76
CA LEU A 35 18.40 4.44 -0.67
C LEU A 35 19.58 5.24 -1.23
N LEU A 36 19.80 6.46 -0.71
CA LEU A 36 20.96 7.29 -1.01
C LEU A 36 22.26 6.65 -0.49
N LEU A 37 22.29 6.24 0.77
CA LEU A 37 23.49 5.68 1.42
C LEU A 37 23.95 4.36 0.79
N THR A 38 23.02 3.51 0.35
CA THR A 38 23.36 2.20 -0.22
C THR A 38 23.50 2.20 -1.74
N GLY A 39 23.23 3.33 -2.39
CA GLY A 39 23.29 3.49 -3.85
C GLY A 39 22.16 2.77 -4.60
N VAL A 40 21.16 2.23 -3.91
CA VAL A 40 20.00 1.57 -4.55
C VAL A 40 19.18 2.58 -5.35
N GLY A 41 19.06 3.81 -4.85
CA GLY A 41 18.33 4.88 -5.55
C GLY A 41 18.86 5.16 -6.96
N ASP A 42 20.17 5.00 -7.18
CA ASP A 42 20.81 5.24 -8.48
C ASP A 42 20.38 4.22 -9.56
N ALA A 43 19.81 3.09 -9.16
CA ALA A 43 19.29 2.06 -10.06
C ALA A 43 17.80 2.26 -10.41
N LEU A 44 17.11 3.22 -9.79
CA LEU A 44 15.68 3.44 -9.95
C LEU A 44 15.38 4.58 -10.92
N GLU A 45 14.29 4.43 -11.67
CA GLU A 45 13.76 5.51 -12.53
C GLU A 45 12.80 6.38 -11.71
N HIS A 46 13.25 7.58 -11.32
CA HIS A 46 12.38 8.54 -10.63
C HIS A 46 11.27 9.03 -11.55
N CYS A 47 10.03 8.82 -11.14
CA CYS A 47 8.84 9.12 -11.95
C CYS A 47 8.03 10.27 -11.36
N GLU A 48 7.38 11.03 -12.24
CA GLU A 48 6.45 12.09 -11.84
C GLU A 48 5.19 11.51 -11.20
N VAL A 49 4.70 12.18 -10.14
CA VAL A 49 3.50 11.77 -9.40
C VAL A 49 2.37 12.76 -9.68
N PRO A 50 1.37 12.42 -10.53
CA PRO A 50 0.24 13.32 -10.79
C PRO A 50 -0.74 13.35 -9.62
N LEU A 51 -1.74 14.24 -9.69
CA LEU A 51 -2.89 14.21 -8.80
C LEU A 51 -3.96 13.29 -9.38
N ALA A 52 -4.49 12.37 -8.55
CA ALA A 52 -5.69 11.63 -8.91
C ALA A 52 -6.89 12.58 -9.08
N THR A 53 -7.64 12.35 -10.15
CA THR A 53 -8.93 12.99 -10.42
C THR A 53 -10.04 12.36 -9.57
N LEU A 54 -11.16 13.09 -9.41
CA LEU A 54 -12.33 12.55 -8.71
C LEU A 54 -12.83 11.26 -9.37
N GLU A 55 -12.92 11.23 -10.70
CA GLU A 55 -13.36 10.05 -11.46
C GLU A 55 -12.51 8.82 -11.10
N GLN A 56 -11.18 8.98 -11.08
CA GLN A 56 -10.26 7.91 -10.73
C GLN A 56 -10.45 7.39 -9.30
N ILE A 57 -10.60 8.30 -8.33
CA ILE A 57 -10.81 7.94 -6.91
C ILE A 57 -12.16 7.21 -6.73
N THR A 58 -13.20 7.66 -7.44
CA THR A 58 -14.55 7.11 -7.34
C THR A 58 -14.71 5.70 -7.92
N ARG A 59 -13.67 5.13 -8.54
CA ARG A 59 -13.65 3.71 -8.91
C ARG A 59 -13.56 2.78 -7.69
N ALA A 60 -12.98 3.26 -6.59
CA ALA A 60 -12.84 2.51 -5.34
C ALA A 60 -13.72 3.05 -4.21
N HIS A 61 -13.98 4.36 -4.20
CA HIS A 61 -14.74 5.02 -3.13
C HIS A 61 -16.08 5.59 -3.61
N SER A 62 -17.03 5.78 -2.69
CA SER A 62 -18.24 6.55 -2.98
C SER A 62 -17.91 8.03 -3.16
N THR A 63 -18.73 8.75 -3.94
CA THR A 63 -18.62 10.21 -4.04
C THR A 63 -18.80 10.87 -2.66
N ALA A 64 -19.71 10.36 -1.84
CA ALA A 64 -19.96 10.88 -0.49
C ALA A 64 -18.73 10.80 0.43
N HIS A 65 -17.92 9.74 0.31
CA HIS A 65 -16.65 9.62 1.02
C HIS A 65 -15.67 10.73 0.65
N VAL A 66 -15.51 10.98 -0.65
CA VAL A 66 -14.61 12.02 -1.15
C VAL A 66 -15.11 13.41 -0.73
N GLU A 67 -16.41 13.68 -0.86
CA GLU A 67 -17.03 14.94 -0.44
C GLU A 67 -16.89 15.18 1.08
N TYR A 68 -16.99 14.14 1.89
CA TYR A 68 -16.77 14.23 3.33
C TYR A 68 -15.35 14.70 3.66
N LEU A 69 -14.34 14.08 3.07
CA LEU A 69 -12.93 14.47 3.28
C LEU A 69 -12.64 15.87 2.71
N GLU A 70 -13.22 16.23 1.57
CA GLU A 70 -13.14 17.58 1.00
C GLU A 70 -13.75 18.62 1.94
N ALA A 71 -14.91 18.34 2.53
CA ALA A 71 -15.56 19.25 3.46
C ALA A 71 -14.74 19.46 4.75
N LEU A 72 -14.11 18.41 5.28
CA LEU A 72 -13.20 18.54 6.42
C LEU A 72 -11.98 19.40 6.08
N ASN A 73 -11.34 19.12 4.94
CA ASN A 73 -10.18 19.89 4.47
C ASN A 73 -10.52 21.37 4.24
N GLN A 74 -11.67 21.65 3.60
CA GLN A 74 -12.13 23.02 3.36
C GLN A 74 -12.37 23.79 4.65
N ARG A 75 -12.90 23.15 5.69
CA ARG A 75 -13.08 23.78 7.02
C ARG A 75 -11.74 24.17 7.63
N LEU A 76 -10.75 23.27 7.63
CA LEU A 76 -9.40 23.57 8.14
C LEU A 76 -8.76 24.75 7.41
N VAL A 77 -8.89 24.80 6.07
CA VAL A 77 -8.35 25.90 5.27
C VAL A 77 -9.10 27.21 5.54
N ALA A 78 -10.42 27.16 5.71
CA ALA A 78 -11.23 28.36 5.96
C ALA A 78 -11.00 28.95 7.36
N ASP A 79 -10.72 28.11 8.35
CA ASP A 79 -10.55 28.53 9.74
C ASP A 79 -9.10 29.00 10.04
N GLU A 80 -8.11 28.68 9.18
CA GLU A 80 -6.69 29.06 9.37
C GLU A 80 -6.48 30.56 9.63
N PRO A 81 -7.05 31.51 8.85
CA PRO A 81 -6.87 32.94 9.10
C PRO A 81 -7.45 33.43 10.44
N ALA A 82 -8.40 32.68 11.01
CA ALA A 82 -9.01 32.98 12.30
C ALA A 82 -8.30 32.29 13.47
N GLY A 83 -7.18 31.59 13.23
CA GLY A 83 -6.48 30.81 14.24
C GLY A 83 -7.23 29.53 14.63
N GLY A 84 -7.98 28.96 13.67
CA GLY A 84 -8.63 27.66 13.82
C GLY A 84 -7.64 26.51 14.03
N PRO A 85 -8.15 25.29 14.29
CA PRO A 85 -7.29 24.14 14.50
C PRO A 85 -6.50 23.78 13.23
N ASP A 86 -5.27 23.30 13.40
CA ASP A 86 -4.44 22.82 12.28
C ASP A 86 -4.85 21.43 11.76
N HIS A 87 -5.65 20.70 12.55
CA HIS A 87 -6.02 19.31 12.35
C HIS A 87 -7.52 19.07 12.61
N ALA A 88 -8.10 18.08 11.93
CA ALA A 88 -9.42 17.55 12.25
C ALA A 88 -9.38 16.02 12.42
N GLN A 89 -10.13 15.52 13.39
CA GLN A 89 -10.25 14.09 13.65
C GLN A 89 -11.15 13.43 12.59
N VAL A 90 -10.73 12.27 12.06
CA VAL A 90 -11.54 11.42 11.19
C VAL A 90 -12.10 10.22 11.97
N ASP A 91 -11.22 9.51 12.68
CA ASP A 91 -11.56 8.46 13.65
C ASP A 91 -10.55 8.52 14.82
N PRO A 92 -10.55 7.64 15.84
CA PRO A 92 -9.68 7.77 17.01
C PRO A 92 -8.17 7.90 16.75
N ASP A 93 -7.66 7.36 15.63
CA ASP A 93 -6.23 7.32 15.32
C ASP A 93 -5.89 7.95 13.96
N THR A 94 -6.88 8.37 13.18
CA THR A 94 -6.72 9.01 11.88
C THR A 94 -7.07 10.48 11.98
N VAL A 95 -6.07 11.33 11.72
CA VAL A 95 -6.18 12.79 11.78
C VAL A 95 -5.83 13.37 10.43
N LEU A 96 -6.57 14.37 9.96
CA LEU A 96 -6.18 15.12 8.76
C LEU A 96 -5.66 16.50 9.14
N ASN A 97 -4.61 16.95 8.47
CA ASN A 97 -4.24 18.36 8.37
C ASN A 97 -4.66 18.91 7.00
N ARG A 98 -4.44 20.21 6.78
CA ARG A 98 -4.78 20.92 5.54
C ARG A 98 -4.05 20.45 4.27
N PHE A 99 -3.04 19.60 4.40
CA PHE A 99 -2.29 19.02 3.29
C PHE A 99 -2.61 17.53 3.06
N THR A 100 -3.29 16.87 3.99
CA THR A 100 -3.61 15.45 3.91
C THR A 100 -4.34 15.11 2.61
N LEU A 101 -5.36 15.88 2.22
CA LEU A 101 -6.11 15.56 1.02
C LEU A 101 -5.27 15.73 -0.27
N LEU A 102 -4.36 16.71 -0.30
CA LEU A 102 -3.42 16.87 -1.40
C LEU A 102 -2.48 15.66 -1.49
N ALA A 103 -1.90 15.26 -0.35
CA ALA A 103 -1.01 14.10 -0.26
C ALA A 103 -1.73 12.79 -0.64
N ALA A 104 -2.96 12.57 -0.15
CA ALA A 104 -3.76 11.40 -0.48
C ALA A 104 -4.09 11.32 -1.99
N ARG A 105 -4.39 12.46 -2.63
CA ARG A 105 -4.59 12.52 -4.09
C ARG A 105 -3.30 12.26 -4.87
N ARG A 106 -2.14 12.66 -4.35
CA ARG A 106 -0.83 12.29 -4.92
C ARG A 106 -0.56 10.80 -4.73
N ALA A 107 -0.90 10.20 -3.60
CA ALA A 107 -0.66 8.78 -3.31
C ALA A 107 -1.48 7.89 -4.26
N ALA A 108 -2.77 8.18 -4.42
CA ALA A 108 -3.61 7.54 -5.42
C ALA A 108 -3.12 7.81 -6.85
N GLY A 109 -2.64 9.02 -7.13
CA GLY A 109 -2.08 9.41 -8.43
C GLY A 109 -0.80 8.65 -8.78
N ALA A 110 0.08 8.40 -7.81
CA ALA A 110 1.27 7.55 -7.97
C ALA A 110 0.87 6.12 -8.35
N ALA A 111 -0.11 5.55 -7.64
CA ALA A 111 -0.61 4.21 -7.92
C ALA A 111 -1.14 4.07 -9.35
N ILE A 112 -1.89 5.06 -9.82
CA ILE A 112 -2.43 5.12 -11.18
C ILE A 112 -1.31 5.28 -12.23
N ALA A 113 -0.40 6.25 -12.03
CA ALA A 113 0.69 6.51 -12.97
C ALA A 113 1.67 5.33 -13.09
N ALA A 114 1.99 4.68 -11.96
CA ALA A 114 2.77 3.45 -11.93
C ALA A 114 2.07 2.32 -12.69
N THR A 115 0.75 2.19 -12.51
CA THR A 115 -0.06 1.22 -13.25
C THR A 115 -0.01 1.46 -14.76
N ASP A 116 -0.22 2.70 -15.18
CA ASP A 116 -0.17 3.11 -16.59
C ASP A 116 1.18 2.78 -17.22
N ALA A 117 2.28 3.20 -16.57
CA ALA A 117 3.63 3.01 -17.07
C ALA A 117 4.05 1.53 -17.15
N VAL A 118 3.66 0.72 -16.17
CA VAL A 118 3.94 -0.73 -16.16
C VAL A 118 3.12 -1.48 -17.21
N ILE A 119 1.85 -1.09 -17.44
CA ILE A 119 1.03 -1.69 -18.51
C ILE A 119 1.54 -1.28 -19.90
N ALA A 120 1.97 -0.02 -20.07
CA ALA A 120 2.56 0.49 -21.31
C ALA A 120 3.90 -0.17 -21.66
N GLY A 121 4.59 -0.73 -20.66
CA GLY A 121 5.91 -1.33 -20.81
C GLY A 121 7.06 -0.32 -20.74
N ASP A 122 6.77 0.91 -20.30
CA ASP A 122 7.78 1.93 -20.01
C ASP A 122 8.60 1.56 -18.76
N LEU A 123 7.98 0.84 -17.84
CA LEU A 123 8.57 0.25 -16.64
C LEU A 123 8.29 -1.26 -16.60
N GLU A 124 9.21 -2.04 -16.04
CA GLU A 124 8.98 -3.47 -15.78
C GLU A 124 8.09 -3.66 -14.55
N ASN A 125 8.39 -2.90 -13.50
CA ASN A 125 7.64 -2.84 -12.25
C ASN A 125 7.85 -1.47 -11.59
N ALA A 126 7.12 -1.20 -10.51
CA ALA A 126 7.23 0.07 -9.79
C ALA A 126 7.05 -0.09 -8.28
N PHE A 127 7.74 0.76 -7.53
CA PHE A 127 7.52 0.99 -6.11
C PHE A 127 7.11 2.45 -5.88
N CYS A 128 6.03 2.65 -5.13
CA CYS A 128 5.52 3.96 -4.78
C CYS A 128 5.76 4.24 -3.30
N SER A 129 6.77 5.05 -3.01
CA SER A 129 7.12 5.53 -1.67
C SER A 129 6.21 6.71 -1.32
N VAL A 130 5.00 6.40 -0.86
CA VAL A 130 3.91 7.37 -0.68
C VAL A 130 3.48 7.49 0.77
N ARG A 131 2.88 8.64 1.10
CA ARG A 131 2.10 8.86 2.33
C ARG A 131 0.95 9.83 2.05
N PRO A 132 -0.26 9.63 2.59
CA PRO A 132 -0.67 8.57 3.52
C PRO A 132 -0.84 7.16 2.89
N PRO A 133 -0.90 6.09 3.71
CA PRO A 133 -1.22 4.72 3.27
C PRO A 133 -2.69 4.59 2.83
N GLY A 134 -3.11 3.38 2.41
CA GLY A 134 -4.43 3.18 1.82
C GLY A 134 -5.20 1.91 2.20
N HIS A 135 -4.57 0.80 2.59
CA HIS A 135 -5.27 -0.50 2.64
C HIS A 135 -6.43 -0.61 3.65
N HIS A 136 -6.50 0.29 4.65
CA HIS A 136 -7.62 0.36 5.60
C HIS A 136 -8.82 1.21 5.12
N ALA A 137 -8.62 2.07 4.11
CA ALA A 137 -9.70 2.94 3.61
C ALA A 137 -10.77 2.09 2.91
N CYS A 138 -11.94 1.95 3.55
CA CYS A 138 -13.10 1.28 2.98
C CYS A 138 -13.78 2.17 1.92
N ARG A 139 -14.76 1.60 1.21
CA ARG A 139 -15.49 2.32 0.16
C ARG A 139 -16.11 3.63 0.65
N GLU A 140 -16.56 3.67 1.90
CA GLU A 140 -17.28 4.82 2.49
C GLU A 140 -16.68 5.31 3.81
N GLN A 141 -15.46 4.90 4.16
CA GLN A 141 -14.85 5.20 5.45
C GLN A 141 -13.33 5.29 5.35
N ALA A 142 -12.77 6.40 5.84
CA ALA A 142 -11.35 6.54 6.15
C ALA A 142 -11.10 6.07 7.59
N MET A 143 -10.02 5.35 7.82
CA MET A 143 -9.64 4.78 9.11
C MET A 143 -8.21 4.24 9.08
N GLY A 144 -7.59 4.00 10.25
CA GLY A 144 -6.25 3.41 10.35
C GLY A 144 -5.23 4.14 9.49
N PHE A 145 -5.17 5.47 9.58
CA PHE A 145 -4.28 6.35 8.82
C PHE A 145 -4.59 6.46 7.32
N CYS A 146 -5.56 5.70 6.82
CA CYS A 146 -5.84 5.57 5.39
C CYS A 146 -7.05 6.43 4.98
N PHE A 147 -6.86 7.26 3.96
CA PHE A 147 -7.89 8.17 3.44
C PHE A 147 -8.49 7.69 2.12
N PHE A 148 -7.65 7.21 1.21
CA PHE A 148 -8.02 6.56 -0.04
C PHE A 148 -7.25 5.26 -0.19
N ASN A 149 -7.90 4.22 -0.71
CA ASN A 149 -7.28 2.93 -0.94
C ASN A 149 -6.50 2.95 -2.25
N ASN A 150 -5.23 3.29 -2.14
CA ASN A 150 -4.31 3.45 -3.28
C ASN A 150 -4.27 2.20 -4.17
N VAL A 151 -4.18 1.01 -3.57
CA VAL A 151 -4.10 -0.27 -4.28
C VAL A 151 -5.43 -0.64 -4.94
N ALA A 152 -6.57 -0.45 -4.26
CA ALA A 152 -7.87 -0.73 -4.85
C ALA A 152 -8.19 0.23 -6.01
N ILE A 153 -7.80 1.51 -5.92
CA ILE A 153 -7.89 2.47 -7.02
C ILE A 153 -7.08 1.99 -8.23
N ALA A 154 -5.83 1.58 -8.02
CA ALA A 154 -4.95 1.09 -9.08
C ALA A 154 -5.48 -0.20 -9.72
N ALA A 155 -5.95 -1.15 -8.91
CA ALA A 155 -6.57 -2.40 -9.38
C ALA A 155 -7.81 -2.14 -10.24
N ARG A 156 -8.72 -1.27 -9.78
CA ARG A 156 -9.91 -0.85 -10.56
C ARG A 156 -9.52 -0.13 -11.84
N HIS A 157 -8.51 0.75 -11.79
CA HIS A 157 -8.01 1.45 -12.96
C HIS A 157 -7.44 0.49 -14.01
N ALA A 158 -6.62 -0.50 -13.62
CA ALA A 158 -6.11 -1.53 -14.51
C ALA A 158 -7.24 -2.33 -15.18
N ILE A 159 -8.29 -2.67 -14.43
CA ILE A 159 -9.42 -3.43 -14.96
C ILE A 159 -10.28 -2.59 -15.92
N GLU A 160 -10.69 -1.40 -15.47
CA GLU A 160 -11.73 -0.60 -16.14
C GLU A 160 -11.18 0.24 -17.30
N VAL A 161 -9.93 0.70 -17.20
CA VAL A 161 -9.31 1.55 -18.22
C VAL A 161 -8.45 0.75 -19.18
N HIS A 162 -7.70 -0.24 -18.67
CA HIS A 162 -6.75 -1.02 -19.48
C HIS A 162 -7.27 -2.41 -19.87
N GLY A 163 -8.44 -2.81 -19.41
CA GLY A 163 -9.03 -4.10 -19.74
C GLY A 163 -8.26 -5.30 -19.18
N ILE A 164 -7.49 -5.12 -18.10
CA ILE A 164 -6.88 -6.24 -17.38
C ILE A 164 -8.01 -7.07 -16.76
N GLU A 165 -8.09 -8.34 -17.11
CA GLU A 165 -9.19 -9.22 -16.72
C GLU A 165 -8.99 -9.85 -15.33
N ARG A 166 -7.74 -9.97 -14.89
CA ARG A 166 -7.37 -10.62 -13.62
C ARG A 166 -6.22 -9.89 -12.95
N VAL A 167 -6.47 -9.31 -11.80
CA VAL A 167 -5.46 -8.66 -10.95
C VAL A 167 -5.35 -9.41 -9.63
N ALA A 168 -4.12 -9.63 -9.16
CA ALA A 168 -3.88 -10.11 -7.80
C ALA A 168 -3.45 -8.93 -6.92
N ILE A 169 -3.96 -8.89 -5.70
CA ILE A 169 -3.47 -8.01 -4.65
C ILE A 169 -2.79 -8.89 -3.60
N VAL A 170 -1.55 -8.56 -3.27
CA VAL A 170 -0.78 -9.20 -2.22
C VAL A 170 -0.60 -8.21 -1.09
N ASP A 171 -1.19 -8.49 0.07
CA ASP A 171 -1.09 -7.63 1.25
C ASP A 171 -0.26 -8.34 2.33
N PHE A 172 0.91 -7.78 2.64
CA PHE A 172 1.81 -8.30 3.68
C PHE A 172 2.06 -7.28 4.81
N ASP A 173 1.23 -6.24 4.88
CA ASP A 173 1.11 -5.42 6.08
C ASP A 173 0.65 -6.30 7.27
N VAL A 174 1.08 -5.97 8.48
CA VAL A 174 0.71 -6.76 9.68
C VAL A 174 -0.78 -6.62 10.00
N HIS A 175 -1.39 -5.51 9.62
CA HIS A 175 -2.81 -5.25 9.84
C HIS A 175 -3.64 -5.79 8.67
N HIS A 176 -4.85 -6.23 8.98
CA HIS A 176 -5.75 -6.67 7.93
C HIS A 176 -6.15 -5.51 7.02
N GLY A 177 -5.87 -5.62 5.72
CA GLY A 177 -6.32 -4.70 4.65
C GLY A 177 -7.83 -4.72 4.42
N ASN A 178 -8.60 -4.41 5.46
CA ASN A 178 -10.07 -4.45 5.49
C ASN A 178 -10.71 -3.52 4.46
N GLY A 179 -10.06 -2.40 4.11
CA GLY A 179 -10.54 -1.49 3.08
C GLY A 179 -10.48 -2.15 1.70
N THR A 180 -9.38 -2.86 1.42
CA THR A 180 -9.20 -3.60 0.17
C THR A 180 -10.21 -4.74 0.06
N GLU A 181 -10.40 -5.51 1.14
CA GLU A 181 -11.43 -6.55 1.19
C GLU A 181 -12.84 -5.94 0.97
N ASN A 182 -13.17 -4.84 1.66
CA ASN A 182 -14.46 -4.16 1.54
C ASN A 182 -14.78 -3.72 0.10
N ILE A 183 -13.79 -3.20 -0.62
CA ILE A 183 -13.98 -2.62 -1.97
C ILE A 183 -14.02 -3.69 -3.07
N LEU A 184 -13.29 -4.80 -2.89
CA LEU A 184 -13.01 -5.77 -3.96
C LEU A 184 -13.61 -7.15 -3.73
N SER A 185 -14.27 -7.37 -2.59
CA SER A 185 -15.01 -8.61 -2.32
C SER A 185 -16.03 -8.91 -3.41
N ASN A 186 -16.12 -10.19 -3.78
CA ASN A 186 -17.05 -10.71 -4.78
C ASN A 186 -16.82 -10.21 -6.22
N ASP A 187 -15.72 -9.52 -6.52
CA ASP A 187 -15.29 -9.29 -7.89
C ASP A 187 -14.41 -10.46 -8.38
N PRO A 188 -14.88 -11.32 -9.30
CA PRO A 188 -14.12 -12.49 -9.75
C PRO A 188 -12.87 -12.13 -10.57
N ARG A 189 -12.70 -10.85 -10.96
CA ARG A 189 -11.51 -10.34 -11.64
C ARG A 189 -10.38 -9.99 -10.67
N VAL A 190 -10.62 -10.04 -9.37
CA VAL A 190 -9.65 -9.73 -8.32
C VAL A 190 -9.43 -10.97 -7.46
N LEU A 191 -8.18 -11.26 -7.12
CA LEU A 191 -7.80 -12.15 -6.02
C LEU A 191 -6.99 -11.35 -5.01
N MET A 192 -7.42 -11.30 -3.74
CA MET A 192 -6.57 -10.83 -2.65
C MET A 192 -5.98 -12.04 -1.94
N VAL A 193 -4.67 -12.05 -1.80
CA VAL A 193 -3.97 -12.94 -0.88
C VAL A 193 -3.20 -12.08 0.11
N GLY A 194 -3.13 -12.53 1.35
CA GLY A 194 -2.42 -11.77 2.37
C GLY A 194 -2.31 -12.52 3.67
N PHE A 195 -1.68 -11.88 4.63
CA PHE A 195 -1.71 -12.30 6.02
C PHE A 195 -1.99 -11.08 6.87
N PHE A 196 -2.42 -11.31 8.09
CA PHE A 196 -2.55 -10.27 9.10
C PHE A 196 -2.43 -10.90 10.48
N GLN A 197 -1.95 -10.13 11.44
CA GLN A 197 -1.93 -10.57 12.83
C GLN A 197 -3.35 -10.71 13.36
N HIS A 198 -3.64 -11.78 14.09
CA HIS A 198 -4.96 -12.03 14.65
C HIS A 198 -4.90 -12.72 16.03
N PRO A 199 -5.75 -12.29 17.00
CA PRO A 199 -6.63 -11.13 16.98
C PRO A 199 -5.85 -9.81 17.13
N PHE A 200 -6.09 -8.85 16.23
CA PHE A 200 -5.39 -7.56 16.20
C PHE A 200 -6.21 -6.51 15.45
N TYR A 201 -5.88 -5.22 15.55
CA TYR A 201 -6.53 -4.16 14.76
C TYR A 201 -6.48 -4.52 13.26
N PRO A 202 -7.55 -4.27 12.48
CA PRO A 202 -8.86 -3.68 12.80
C PRO A 202 -9.92 -4.67 13.32
N TYR A 203 -9.50 -5.82 13.86
CA TYR A 203 -10.36 -6.88 14.40
C TYR A 203 -11.36 -7.45 13.38
N SER A 204 -10.90 -7.63 12.14
CA SER A 204 -11.69 -8.18 11.02
C SER A 204 -10.88 -9.22 10.22
N GLY A 205 -11.39 -9.64 9.05
CA GLY A 205 -10.72 -10.55 8.11
C GLY A 205 -10.94 -12.04 8.37
N THR A 206 -11.63 -12.41 9.46
CA THR A 206 -11.96 -13.81 9.78
C THR A 206 -13.44 -14.14 9.58
N GLU A 207 -14.30 -13.13 9.45
CA GLU A 207 -15.75 -13.28 9.36
C GLU A 207 -16.20 -13.44 7.91
N HIS A 208 -16.43 -14.69 7.50
CA HIS A 208 -17.03 -15.03 6.19
C HIS A 208 -16.37 -14.34 4.98
N PRO A 209 -15.03 -14.45 4.80
CA PRO A 209 -14.35 -13.82 3.66
C PRO A 209 -14.94 -14.32 2.34
N ALA A 210 -15.04 -13.41 1.37
CA ALA A 210 -15.51 -13.76 0.03
C ALA A 210 -14.59 -14.81 -0.62
N PRO A 211 -15.06 -15.61 -1.61
CA PRO A 211 -14.23 -16.65 -2.22
C PRO A 211 -12.90 -16.16 -2.83
N ASN A 212 -12.85 -14.88 -3.20
CA ASN A 212 -11.68 -14.22 -3.76
C ASN A 212 -10.77 -13.54 -2.72
N MET A 213 -11.03 -13.75 -1.43
CA MET A 213 -10.24 -13.23 -0.30
C MET A 213 -9.56 -14.38 0.43
N LEU A 214 -8.23 -14.46 0.33
CA LEU A 214 -7.40 -15.44 1.03
C LEU A 214 -6.41 -14.69 1.94
N ASN A 215 -6.95 -14.12 3.02
CA ASN A 215 -6.17 -13.44 4.03
C ASN A 215 -5.97 -14.39 5.22
N LEU A 216 -4.72 -14.72 5.53
CA LEU A 216 -4.37 -15.67 6.58
C LEU A 216 -4.29 -14.94 7.92
N PRO A 217 -5.14 -15.29 8.92
CA PRO A 217 -4.95 -14.82 10.28
C PRO A 217 -3.74 -15.53 10.90
N ILE A 218 -2.76 -14.77 11.39
CA ILE A 218 -1.52 -15.27 11.97
C ILE A 218 -1.41 -14.86 13.44
N PRO A 219 -1.10 -15.78 14.37
CA PRO A 219 -0.87 -15.43 15.77
C PRO A 219 0.28 -14.42 15.96
N ALA A 220 0.19 -13.60 17.01
CA ALA A 220 1.31 -12.78 17.44
C ALA A 220 2.56 -13.65 17.69
N TYR A 221 3.74 -13.06 17.45
CA TYR A 221 5.07 -13.67 17.60
C TYR A 221 5.41 -14.81 16.63
N THR A 222 4.56 -15.08 15.64
CA THR A 222 4.92 -15.98 14.53
C THR A 222 6.14 -15.45 13.78
N ARG A 223 7.10 -16.34 13.50
CA ARG A 223 8.40 -15.97 12.93
C ARG A 223 8.39 -16.12 11.41
N GLY A 224 9.36 -15.47 10.76
CA GLY A 224 9.51 -15.47 9.30
C GLY A 224 9.39 -16.85 8.65
N MET A 225 10.06 -17.89 9.15
CA MET A 225 9.99 -19.23 8.57
C MET A 225 8.55 -19.80 8.52
N ASP A 226 7.80 -19.68 9.62
CA ASP A 226 6.42 -20.17 9.67
C ASP A 226 5.53 -19.39 8.69
N VAL A 227 5.73 -18.06 8.57
CA VAL A 227 5.03 -17.23 7.58
C VAL A 227 5.36 -17.67 6.15
N ARG A 228 6.62 -17.97 5.84
CA ARG A 228 7.01 -18.47 4.51
C ARG A 228 6.34 -19.80 4.19
N GLU A 229 6.27 -20.72 5.15
CA GLU A 229 5.58 -22.01 4.97
C GLU A 229 4.08 -21.81 4.70
N MET A 230 3.43 -20.89 5.43
CA MET A 230 2.03 -20.52 5.18
C MET A 230 1.82 -19.92 3.79
N ILE A 231 2.73 -19.05 3.33
CA ILE A 231 2.68 -18.44 2.00
C ILE A 231 2.83 -19.50 0.90
N GLU A 232 3.78 -20.42 1.00
CA GLU A 232 3.93 -21.52 0.04
C GLU A 232 2.72 -22.44 0.03
N ALA A 233 2.15 -22.74 1.20
CA ALA A 233 1.03 -23.66 1.32
C ALA A 233 -0.30 -23.07 0.82
N ALA A 234 -0.52 -21.76 1.00
CA ALA A 234 -1.81 -21.12 0.75
C ALA A 234 -1.78 -20.13 -0.42
N TRP A 235 -0.90 -19.12 -0.39
CA TRP A 235 -0.91 -18.05 -1.40
C TRP A 235 -0.47 -18.56 -2.75
N MET A 236 0.66 -19.28 -2.80
CA MET A 236 1.27 -19.66 -4.08
C MET A 236 0.32 -20.50 -4.94
N PRO A 237 -0.32 -21.58 -4.45
CA PRO A 237 -1.27 -22.35 -5.25
C PRO A 237 -2.44 -21.50 -5.79
N ARG A 238 -2.96 -20.58 -4.97
CA ARG A 238 -4.09 -19.72 -5.35
C ARG A 238 -3.69 -18.69 -6.41
N LEU A 239 -2.49 -18.12 -6.31
CA LEU A 239 -1.93 -17.24 -7.33
C LEU A 239 -1.67 -17.98 -8.66
N GLU A 240 -1.13 -19.21 -8.60
CA GLU A 240 -0.93 -20.05 -9.79
C GLU A 240 -2.23 -20.43 -10.50
N GLU A 241 -3.27 -20.73 -9.72
CA GLU A 241 -4.59 -21.07 -10.25
C GLU A 241 -5.23 -19.84 -10.91
N PHE A 242 -5.15 -18.69 -10.25
CA PHE A 242 -5.79 -17.46 -10.70
C PHE A 242 -5.11 -16.84 -11.93
N LYS A 243 -3.79 -17.06 -12.11
CA LYS A 243 -2.99 -16.55 -13.25
C LYS A 243 -3.20 -15.05 -13.47
N PRO A 244 -2.80 -14.22 -12.48
CA PRO A 244 -2.99 -12.78 -12.57
C PRO A 244 -2.25 -12.22 -13.77
N GLN A 245 -2.86 -11.26 -14.44
CA GLN A 245 -2.26 -10.47 -15.51
C GLN A 245 -1.54 -9.23 -14.96
N MET A 246 -1.74 -8.87 -13.70
CA MET A 246 -1.00 -7.82 -13.00
C MET A 246 -1.06 -8.09 -11.51
N VAL A 247 0.02 -7.77 -10.79
CA VAL A 247 0.06 -7.89 -9.33
C VAL A 247 0.23 -6.51 -8.71
N PHE A 248 -0.59 -6.23 -7.71
CA PHE A 248 -0.46 -5.07 -6.83
C PHE A 248 -0.02 -5.53 -5.45
N ILE A 249 0.85 -4.77 -4.80
CA ILE A 249 1.36 -5.10 -3.47
C ILE A 249 1.01 -3.96 -2.50
N SER A 250 0.25 -4.28 -1.46
CA SER A 250 0.15 -3.45 -0.25
C SER A 250 1.36 -3.80 0.63
N ALA A 251 2.41 -2.99 0.49
CA ALA A 251 3.72 -3.25 1.09
C ALA A 251 3.86 -2.51 2.44
N GLY A 252 3.27 -3.11 3.47
CA GLY A 252 3.50 -2.73 4.86
C GLY A 252 4.69 -3.47 5.45
N PHE A 253 5.53 -2.77 6.21
CA PHE A 253 6.75 -3.35 6.81
C PHE A 253 6.68 -3.43 8.34
N ASP A 254 5.49 -3.27 8.92
CA ASP A 254 5.18 -3.34 10.35
C ASP A 254 5.03 -4.77 10.90
N ALA A 255 5.11 -5.79 10.04
CA ALA A 255 5.31 -7.18 10.49
C ALA A 255 6.75 -7.45 10.95
N HIS A 256 7.66 -6.47 10.79
CA HIS A 256 9.04 -6.57 11.23
C HIS A 256 9.13 -6.69 12.74
N ARG A 257 10.04 -7.55 13.24
CA ARG A 257 10.25 -7.83 14.67
C ARG A 257 10.68 -6.64 15.54
N GLU A 258 10.95 -5.50 14.94
CA GLU A 258 11.39 -4.27 15.61
C GLU A 258 10.32 -3.18 15.54
N ASP A 259 9.19 -3.45 14.89
CA ASP A 259 8.07 -2.53 14.82
C ASP A 259 7.25 -2.58 16.12
N ASP A 260 6.80 -1.41 16.59
CA ASP A 260 6.04 -1.29 17.82
C ASP A 260 4.52 -1.46 17.59
N LEU A 261 4.05 -1.36 16.33
CA LEU A 261 2.63 -1.48 15.96
C LEU A 261 2.26 -2.89 15.50
N GLY A 262 3.23 -3.79 15.33
CA GLY A 262 3.01 -5.22 15.06
C GLY A 262 3.70 -6.10 16.10
N GLN A 263 3.36 -7.38 16.12
CA GLN A 263 4.00 -8.36 17.02
C GLN A 263 4.52 -9.59 16.27
N LEU A 264 4.59 -9.53 14.94
CA LEU A 264 5.19 -10.60 14.14
C LEU A 264 6.72 -10.54 14.18
N GLY A 265 7.35 -11.65 13.79
CA GLY A 265 8.79 -11.85 13.89
C GLY A 265 9.52 -11.80 12.56
N LEU A 266 9.05 -11.03 11.57
CA LEU A 266 9.72 -10.95 10.27
C LEU A 266 10.98 -10.09 10.34
N ASN A 267 11.85 -10.30 9.36
CA ASN A 267 13.00 -9.46 9.06
C ASN A 267 13.09 -9.18 7.55
N GLU A 268 14.09 -8.44 7.14
CA GLU A 268 14.28 -7.96 5.77
C GLU A 268 14.45 -9.11 4.76
N ASN A 269 15.07 -10.22 5.18
CA ASN A 269 15.18 -11.40 4.32
C ASN A 269 13.83 -12.08 4.10
N ASP A 270 12.86 -11.92 5.01
CA ASP A 270 11.50 -12.42 4.83
C ASP A 270 10.77 -11.56 3.80
N PHE A 271 10.85 -10.24 3.90
CA PHE A 271 10.27 -9.33 2.90
C PHE A 271 10.90 -9.54 1.52
N ALA A 272 12.23 -9.67 1.43
CA ALA A 272 12.91 -9.99 0.17
C ALA A 272 12.43 -11.33 -0.41
N TRP A 273 12.30 -12.36 0.44
CA TRP A 273 11.79 -13.66 0.00
C TRP A 273 10.35 -13.58 -0.50
N ILE A 274 9.45 -12.91 0.24
CA ILE A 274 8.04 -12.71 -0.15
C ILE A 274 7.98 -12.03 -1.52
N THR A 275 8.76 -10.95 -1.67
CA THR A 275 8.86 -10.20 -2.93
C THR A 275 9.33 -11.09 -4.07
N GLY A 276 10.34 -11.94 -3.84
CA GLY A 276 10.84 -12.88 -4.84
C GLY A 276 9.77 -13.86 -5.31
N ARG A 277 8.96 -14.40 -4.38
CA ARG A 277 7.85 -15.31 -4.73
C ARG A 277 6.77 -14.61 -5.55
N ILE A 278 6.41 -13.38 -5.18
CA ILE A 278 5.48 -12.56 -5.96
C ILE A 278 6.05 -12.28 -7.35
N HIS A 279 7.34 -11.96 -7.43
CA HIS A 279 8.06 -11.71 -8.68
C HIS A 279 8.03 -12.94 -9.61
N ASP A 280 8.24 -14.15 -9.07
CA ASP A 280 8.15 -15.40 -9.83
C ASP A 280 6.76 -15.63 -10.43
N VAL A 281 5.70 -15.34 -9.67
CA VAL A 281 4.30 -15.41 -10.15
C VAL A 281 4.08 -14.37 -11.25
N ALA A 282 4.50 -13.13 -11.04
CA ALA A 282 4.32 -12.05 -12.00
C ALA A 282 5.08 -12.31 -13.31
N ARG A 283 6.31 -12.82 -13.26
CA ARG A 283 7.08 -13.22 -14.46
C ARG A 283 6.34 -14.29 -15.27
N ARG A 284 5.72 -15.27 -14.61
CA ARG A 284 5.01 -16.38 -15.29
C ARG A 284 3.66 -15.99 -15.88
N HIS A 285 2.87 -15.18 -15.17
CA HIS A 285 1.47 -14.91 -15.52
C HIS A 285 1.17 -13.46 -15.91
N ALA A 286 1.92 -12.51 -15.35
CA ALA A 286 1.70 -11.07 -15.52
C ALA A 286 2.72 -10.37 -16.43
N LYS A 287 3.60 -11.12 -17.12
CA LYS A 287 4.74 -10.58 -17.88
C LYS A 287 5.63 -9.63 -17.04
N GLY A 288 5.81 -9.95 -15.76
CA GLY A 288 6.58 -9.14 -14.81
C GLY A 288 5.86 -7.92 -14.21
N ARG A 289 4.63 -7.60 -14.64
CA ARG A 289 3.91 -6.40 -14.20
C ARG A 289 3.58 -6.41 -12.70
N ILE A 290 4.29 -5.59 -11.94
CA ILE A 290 4.08 -5.37 -10.51
C ILE A 290 4.02 -3.87 -10.22
N VAL A 291 3.06 -3.45 -9.40
CA VAL A 291 3.05 -2.14 -8.73
C VAL A 291 2.96 -2.37 -7.24
N SER A 292 3.94 -1.86 -6.49
CA SER A 292 3.95 -1.91 -5.03
C SER A 292 3.72 -0.52 -4.45
N MET A 293 2.86 -0.44 -3.43
CA MET A 293 2.52 0.76 -2.69
C MET A 293 3.01 0.61 -1.26
N LEU A 294 3.73 1.61 -0.73
CA LEU A 294 4.04 1.67 0.69
C LEU A 294 2.75 1.79 1.52
N GLU A 295 2.59 0.93 2.52
CA GLU A 295 1.50 0.97 3.51
C GLU A 295 2.08 1.33 4.90
N GLY A 296 2.00 0.43 5.89
CA GLY A 296 2.54 0.59 7.24
C GLY A 296 4.05 0.36 7.39
N GLY A 297 4.51 0.30 8.64
CA GLY A 297 5.92 0.23 9.05
C GLY A 297 6.40 1.53 9.69
N TYR A 298 6.74 1.47 10.96
CA TYR A 298 6.78 2.63 11.86
C TYR A 298 8.07 2.69 12.69
N ASN A 299 8.81 1.59 12.83
CA ASN A 299 10.22 1.68 13.23
C ASN A 299 11.06 2.17 12.03
N LEU A 300 11.59 3.40 12.11
CA LEU A 300 12.24 4.07 10.98
C LEU A 300 13.41 3.30 10.37
N ASP A 301 14.29 2.72 11.20
CA ASP A 301 15.45 1.98 10.72
C ASP A 301 15.05 0.63 10.09
N ALA A 302 14.18 -0.11 10.76
CA ALA A 302 13.66 -1.38 10.25
C ALA A 302 12.84 -1.20 8.96
N LEU A 303 12.02 -0.15 8.89
CA LEU A 303 11.28 0.25 7.70
C LEU A 303 12.24 0.47 6.53
N ALA A 304 13.25 1.31 6.73
CA ALA A 304 14.19 1.66 5.67
C ALA A 304 14.98 0.44 5.15
N ARG A 305 15.46 -0.44 6.05
CA ARG A 305 16.13 -1.69 5.67
C ARG A 305 15.19 -2.65 4.92
N SER A 306 13.93 -2.74 5.34
CA SER A 306 12.95 -3.66 4.73
C SER A 306 12.49 -3.17 3.36
N VAL A 307 12.25 -1.86 3.20
CA VAL A 307 11.96 -1.23 1.90
C VAL A 307 13.14 -1.41 0.93
N GLU A 308 14.38 -1.19 1.39
CA GLU A 308 15.56 -1.45 0.57
C GLU A 308 15.59 -2.91 0.08
N ALA A 309 15.37 -3.88 0.98
CA ALA A 309 15.38 -5.30 0.64
C ALA A 309 14.27 -5.66 -0.36
N HIS A 310 13.09 -5.06 -0.24
CA HIS A 310 11.99 -5.20 -1.19
C HIS A 310 12.37 -4.63 -2.58
N ILE A 311 12.88 -3.41 -2.62
CA ILE A 311 13.25 -2.72 -3.87
C ILE A 311 14.39 -3.44 -4.59
N ARG A 312 15.41 -3.94 -3.88
CA ARG A 312 16.50 -4.70 -4.50
C ARG A 312 15.98 -5.90 -5.28
N VAL A 313 14.97 -6.60 -4.76
CA VAL A 313 14.36 -7.73 -5.47
C VAL A 313 13.57 -7.25 -6.69
N LEU A 314 12.81 -6.15 -6.59
CA LEU A 314 12.10 -5.58 -7.74
C LEU A 314 13.04 -5.14 -8.86
N ALA A 315 14.20 -4.58 -8.51
CA ALA A 315 15.20 -4.06 -9.44
C ALA A 315 16.26 -5.10 -9.88
N ASP A 316 16.12 -6.37 -9.46
CA ASP A 316 17.07 -7.45 -9.71
C ASP A 316 18.54 -7.09 -9.31
N LEU A 317 18.73 -6.47 -8.13
CA LEU A 317 20.02 -6.02 -7.58
C LEU A 317 20.68 -6.99 -6.59
#